data_AF-A0AAE6W7G7-F1
#
_entry.id   AF-A0AAE6W7G7-F1
#
_cell.length_a   1.000
_cell.length_b   1.000
_cell.length_c   1.000
_cell.angle_alpha   90.00
_cell.angle_beta   90.00
_cell.angle_gamma   90.00
#
_symmetry.space_group_name_H-M   'P 1'
#
loop_
_entity.id
_entity.type
_entity.pdbx_description
1 polymer ?
#
loop_
_entity_poly.entity_id
_entity_poly.type
_entity_poly.pdbx_seq_one_letter_code
_entity_poly.pdbx_strand_id
1 'polypeptide(L)' 'MNRDRTTQRGVWLAIILLGSLCIAGVAAGLFHVAGAEPTATLGAAGVTFLGVASFGLAAHRFLTE' A
#
# COMPACT_ATOMS: atom_id res chain seq x y z
N MET A 1 27.29 -13.98 -5.53
CA MET A 1 26.23 -14.19 -4.52
C MET A 1 25.63 -12.86 -4.04
N ASN A 2 25.21 -11.97 -4.96
CA ASN A 2 24.69 -10.63 -4.63
C ASN A 2 23.33 -10.31 -5.30
N ARG A 3 22.72 -11.28 -6.00
CA ARG A 3 21.42 -11.11 -6.69
C ARG A 3 20.23 -11.45 -5.77
N ASP A 4 20.44 -12.30 -4.76
CA ASP A 4 19.41 -12.71 -3.82
C ASP A 4 18.93 -11.55 -2.94
N ARG A 5 19.85 -10.68 -2.47
CA ARG A 5 19.49 -9.54 -1.61
C ARG A 5 18.66 -8.48 -2.33
N THR A 6 18.97 -8.18 -3.59
CA THR A 6 18.20 -7.23 -4.41
C THR A 6 16.85 -7.82 -4.83
N THR A 7 16.82 -9.11 -5.19
CA THR A 7 15.57 -9.83 -5.48
C THR A 7 14.65 -9.87 -4.26
N GLN A 8 15.19 -10.21 -3.09
CA GLN A 8 14.42 -10.32 -1.85
C GLN A 8 13.86 -8.97 -1.40
N ARG A 9 14.63 -7.88 -1.54
CA ARG A 9 14.13 -6.51 -1.31
C ARG A 9 13.02 -6.14 -2.30
N GLY A 10 13.15 -6.51 -3.57
CA GLY A 10 12.11 -6.28 -4.58
C GLY A 10 10.80 -7.01 -4.26
N VAL A 11 10.89 -8.25 -3.81
CA VAL A 11 9.72 -9.05 -3.39
C VAL A 11 9.05 -8.44 -2.16
N TRP A 12 9.83 -7.95 -1.18
CA TRP A 12 9.27 -7.31 0.01
C TRP A 12 8.52 -6.01 -0.32
N LEU A 13 9.08 -5.19 -1.22
CA LEU A 13 8.41 -4.00 -1.74
C LEU A 13 7.12 -4.34 -2.50
N ALA A 14 7.14 -5.42 -3.30
CA ALA A 14 5.95 -5.87 -4.02
C ALA A 14 4.84 -6.29 -3.05
N ILE A 15 5.16 -6.99 -1.96
CA ILE A 15 4.19 -7.40 -0.93
C ILE A 15 3.56 -6.18 -0.24
N ILE A 16 4.37 -5.17 0.11
CA ILE A 16 3.87 -3.91 0.69
C ILE A 16 2.92 -3.20 -0.27
N LEU A 17 3.31 -3.06 -1.53
CA LEU A 17 2.50 -2.40 -2.55
C LEU A 17 1.19 -3.15 -2.79
N LEU A 18 1.24 -4.48 -2.85
CA LEU A 18 0.06 -5.32 -3.03
C LEU A 18 -0.90 -5.23 -1.83
N GLY A 19 -0.36 -5.24 -0.60
CA GLY A 19 -1.13 -5.06 0.63
C GLY A 19 -1.78 -3.68 0.70
N SER A 20 -1.02 -2.63 0.38
CA SER A 20 -1.52 -1.25 0.31
C SER A 20 -2.64 -1.10 -0.73
N LEU A 21 -2.47 -1.71 -1.91
CA LEU A 21 -3.47 -1.70 -2.98
C LEU A 21 -4.78 -2.39 -2.55
N CYS A 22 -4.69 -3.53 -1.85
CA CYS A 22 -5.85 -4.21 -1.29
C CYS A 22 -6.62 -3.32 -0.30
N ILE A 23 -5.91 -2.68 0.64
CA ILE A 23 -6.55 -1.81 1.65
C ILE A 23 -7.17 -0.57 0.99
N ALA A 24 -6.49 0.02 0.00
CA ALA A 24 -7.02 1.14 -0.77
C ALA A 24 -8.28 0.74 -1.57
N GLY A 25 -8.30 -0.47 -2.15
CA GLY A 25 -9.47 -1.01 -2.84
C GLY A 25 -10.65 -1.26 -1.91
N VAL A 26 -10.41 -1.79 -0.70
CA VAL A 26 -11.46 -1.97 0.32
C VAL A 26 -12.01 -0.62 0.78
N ALA A 27 -11.16 0.37 1.02
CA ALA A 27 -11.57 1.72 1.38
C ALA A 27 -12.41 2.37 0.26
N ALA A 28 -11.99 2.24 -1.00
CA ALA A 28 -12.75 2.72 -2.15
C ALA A 28 -14.09 2.01 -2.29
N GLY A 29 -14.14 0.69 -2.08
CA GLY A 29 -15.38 -0.10 -2.09
C GLY A 29 -16.36 0.34 -1.00
N LEU A 30 -15.88 0.57 0.22
CA LEU A 30 -16.69 1.09 1.33
C LEU A 30 -17.28 2.47 1.02
N PHE A 31 -16.49 3.37 0.43
CA PHE A 31 -16.95 4.69 0.00
C PHE A 31 -17.96 4.61 -1.15
N HIS A 32 -17.77 3.69 -2.09
CA HIS A 32 -18.71 3.48 -3.20
C HIS A 32 -20.06 2.92 -2.72
N VAL A 33 -20.05 2.01 -1.73
CA VAL A 33 -21.28 1.48 -1.09
C VAL A 33 -21.99 2.56 -0.26
N ALA A 34 -21.24 3.49 0.33
CA ALA A 34 -21.79 4.62 1.07
C ALA A 34 -22.42 5.70 0.17
N GLY A 35 -22.36 5.57 -1.17
CA GLY A 35 -22.89 6.56 -2.10
C GLY A 35 -22.13 7.88 -2.10
N ALA A 36 -20.88 7.86 -1.63
CA ALA A 36 -20.07 9.05 -1.48
C ALA A 36 -19.56 9.60 -2.82
N GLU A 37 -19.29 10.90 -2.85
CA GLU A 37 -18.83 11.60 -4.05
C GLU A 37 -17.53 10.96 -4.59
N PRO A 38 -17.40 10.76 -5.92
CA PRO A 38 -16.23 10.07 -6.51
C PRO A 38 -14.90 10.78 -6.19
N THR A 39 -14.95 12.10 -6.08
CA THR A 39 -13.85 13.00 -5.68
C THR A 39 -13.36 12.70 -4.26
N ALA A 40 -14.28 12.58 -3.31
CA ALA A 40 -13.96 12.22 -1.92
C ALA A 40 -13.41 10.80 -1.81
N THR A 41 -13.95 9.87 -2.61
CA THR A 41 -13.54 8.47 -2.66
C THR A 41 -12.11 8.31 -3.21
N LEU A 42 -11.79 9.02 -4.29
CA LEU A 42 -10.44 9.04 -4.88
C LEU A 42 -9.42 9.67 -3.93
N GLY A 43 -9.81 10.76 -3.25
CA GLY A 43 -8.98 11.40 -2.23
C GLY A 43 -8.67 10.45 -1.07
N ALA A 44 -9.71 9.82 -0.50
CA ALA A 44 -9.58 8.85 0.59
C ALA A 44 -8.73 7.64 0.19
N ALA A 45 -9.01 7.01 -0.95
CA ALA A 45 -8.24 5.87 -1.44
C ALA A 45 -6.77 6.23 -1.69
N GLY A 46 -6.51 7.41 -2.27
CA GLY A 46 -5.16 7.90 -2.53
C GLY A 46 -4.34 8.12 -1.26
N VAL A 47 -4.89 8.80 -0.25
CA VAL A 47 -4.18 9.02 1.02
C VAL A 47 -4.00 7.73 1.81
N THR A 48 -4.97 6.81 1.73
CA THR A 48 -4.87 5.50 2.40
C THR A 48 -3.77 4.67 1.75
N PHE A 49 -3.69 4.65 0.42
CA PHE A 49 -2.61 3.99 -0.32
C PHE A 49 -1.24 4.58 0.04
N LEU A 50 -1.10 5.90 0.03
CA LEU A 50 0.15 6.60 0.38
C LEU A 50 0.56 6.33 1.83
N GLY A 51 -0.39 6.35 2.76
CA GLY A 51 -0.16 6.05 4.17
C GLY A 51 0.31 4.62 4.39
N VAL A 52 -0.38 3.64 3.81
CA VAL A 52 0.00 2.22 3.96
C VAL A 52 1.29 1.89 3.22
N ALA A 53 1.54 2.48 2.04
CA ALA A 53 2.80 2.31 1.33
C ALA A 53 3.98 2.88 2.13
N SER A 54 3.82 4.09 2.70
CA SER A 54 4.85 4.72 3.53
C SER A 54 5.10 3.93 4.82
N PHE A 55 4.02 3.43 5.44
CA PHE A 55 4.10 2.59 6.63
C PHE A 55 4.79 1.26 6.34
N GLY A 56 4.43 0.57 5.26
CA GLY A 56 5.07 -0.68 4.87
C GLY A 56 6.55 -0.49 4.51
N LEU A 57 6.91 0.61 3.86
CA LEU A 57 8.31 0.95 3.59
C LEU A 57 9.10 1.20 4.87
N ALA A 58 8.51 1.93 5.83
CA ALA A 58 9.11 2.17 7.15
C ALA A 58 9.25 0.87 7.96
N ALA A 59 8.22 0.01 7.95
CA ALA A 59 8.24 -1.29 8.62
C ALA A 59 9.27 -2.25 8.01
N HIS A 60 9.42 -2.24 6.67
CA HIS A 60 10.50 -2.98 6.00
C HIS A 60 11.87 -2.52 6.48
N ARG A 61 12.07 -1.20 6.54
CA ARG A 61 13.32 -0.63 7.02
C ARG A 61 13.61 -1.10 8.44
N PHE A 62 12.63 -1.03 9.33
CA PHE A 62 12.75 -1.50 10.72
C PHE A 62 13.01 -3.01 10.88
N LEU A 63 12.50 -3.84 9.97
CA LEU A 63 12.68 -5.29 10.02
C LEU A 63 13.95 -5.77 9.32
N THR A 64 14.55 -4.93 8.47
CA THR A 64 15.76 -5.26 7.70
C THR A 64 17.00 -4.49 8.12
N GLU A 65 16.88 -3.43 8.92
CA GLU A 65 17.96 -2.73 9.65
C GLU A 65 18.07 -3.19 11.11
#